data_AF-A0AAD0E252-F1
#
_entry.id   AF-A0AAD0E252-F1
#
_cell.length_a   1.000
_cell.length_b   1.000
_cell.length_c   1.000
_cell.angle_alpha   90.00
_cell.angle_beta   90.00
_cell.angle_gamma   90.00
#
_symmetry.space_group_name_H-M   'P 1'
#
loop_
_entity.id
_entity.type
_entity.pdbx_description
1 polymer ?
#
loop_
_entity_poly.entity_id
_entity_poly.type
_entity_poly.pdbx_seq_one_letter_code
_entity_poly.pdbx_strand_id
1 'polypeptide(L)'
;MAANAGADRYADMPKPSWAMPLLIIAIATLTVSGVPVFVDLGERRRRWLYWGAFLSGTLLMALALSYRGWRTSAAVCVGGAIIAFCFAFFYDSSLLKSGTRQISYTVQPEQRPTASPADTYLGVVPVRNHWWLVAVGSCGFAYGIYLVGWAWQITISVAAGVVLAAVSGWDDGVRGLPIARRQRVQFVIASLASIMMFALPLVAYLAAYCGAKKWPIDRGRHTGHREPGGLRDTE
;
A
#
# COMPACT_ATOMS: atom_id res chain seq x y z
N MET A 1 15.02 22.95 -28.56
CA MET A 1 15.61 21.73 -29.18
C MET A 1 16.97 21.31 -28.60
N ALA A 2 17.55 21.98 -27.60
CA ALA A 2 18.89 21.65 -27.07
C ALA A 2 18.93 20.69 -25.84
N ALA A 3 17.78 20.28 -25.29
CA ALA A 3 17.73 19.49 -24.06
C ALA A 3 17.91 17.96 -24.25
N ASN A 4 17.82 17.45 -25.48
CA ASN A 4 17.87 16.01 -25.77
C ASN A 4 19.28 15.50 -26.11
N ALA A 5 20.20 16.36 -26.55
CA ALA A 5 21.55 15.96 -26.97
C ALA A 5 22.42 15.37 -25.84
N GLY A 6 22.05 15.59 -24.58
CA GLY A 6 22.74 15.04 -23.42
C GLY A 6 22.23 13.65 -23.01
N ALA A 7 20.98 13.29 -23.32
CA ALA A 7 20.41 11.99 -22.98
C ALA A 7 20.93 10.89 -23.93
N ASP A 8 21.08 11.24 -25.21
CA ASP A 8 21.50 10.32 -26.26
C ASP A 8 22.96 9.85 -26.09
N ARG A 9 23.83 10.69 -25.51
CA ARG A 9 25.25 10.32 -25.23
C ARG A 9 25.44 9.17 -24.24
N TYR A 10 24.47 8.89 -23.37
CA TYR A 10 24.58 7.83 -22.37
C TYR A 10 23.97 6.49 -22.83
N ALA A 11 23.24 6.48 -23.96
CA ALA A 11 22.66 5.27 -24.52
C ALA A 11 23.71 4.39 -25.23
N ASP A 12 24.74 5.01 -25.80
CA ASP A 12 25.77 4.34 -26.61
C ASP A 12 27.06 3.99 -25.85
N MET A 13 27.12 4.27 -24.54
CA MET A 13 28.29 3.89 -23.74
C MET A 13 28.33 2.36 -23.55
N PRO A 14 29.45 1.70 -23.90
CA PRO A 14 29.60 0.28 -23.67
C PRO A 14 29.42 -0.01 -22.18
N LYS A 15 28.54 -0.99 -21.89
CA LYS A 15 28.19 -1.34 -20.52
C LYS A 15 29.45 -1.73 -19.74
N PRO A 16 29.75 -1.07 -18.61
CA PRO A 16 30.92 -1.42 -17.82
C PRO A 16 30.83 -2.84 -17.28
N SER A 17 31.97 -3.55 -17.24
CA SER A 17 32.05 -4.93 -16.74
C SER A 17 31.63 -5.06 -15.27
N TRP A 18 31.76 -3.98 -14.49
CA TRP A 18 31.33 -3.92 -13.08
C TRP A 18 29.82 -3.73 -12.90
N ALA A 19 29.10 -3.23 -13.91
CA ALA A 19 27.68 -2.88 -13.77
C ALA A 19 26.81 -4.12 -13.56
N MET A 20 27.11 -5.20 -14.26
CA MET A 20 26.32 -6.43 -14.19
C MET A 20 26.49 -7.21 -12.88
N PRO A 21 27.71 -7.45 -12.36
CA PRO A 21 27.88 -8.06 -11.04
C PRO A 21 27.30 -7.18 -9.93
N LEU A 22 27.45 -5.85 -9.98
CA LEU A 22 26.82 -4.96 -9.00
C LEU A 22 25.29 -5.04 -9.02
N LEU A 23 24.68 -5.17 -10.21
CA LEU A 23 23.23 -5.32 -10.33
C LEU A 23 22.74 -6.65 -9.74
N ILE A 24 23.48 -7.74 -9.96
CA ILE A 24 23.17 -9.05 -9.35
C ILE A 24 23.26 -8.96 -7.82
N ILE A 25 24.35 -8.37 -7.29
CA ILE A 25 24.53 -8.18 -5.85
C ILE A 25 23.43 -7.28 -5.29
N ALA A 26 23.04 -6.21 -6.00
CA ALA A 26 21.97 -5.32 -5.61
C ALA A 26 20.63 -6.06 -5.49
N ILE A 27 20.27 -6.89 -6.47
CA ILE A 27 19.05 -7.71 -6.44
C ILE A 27 19.11 -8.70 -5.26
N ALA A 28 20.23 -9.41 -5.10
CA ALA A 28 20.40 -10.35 -3.99
C ALA A 28 20.25 -9.63 -2.62
N THR A 29 20.85 -8.46 -2.47
CA THR A 29 20.75 -7.66 -1.23
C THR A 29 19.32 -7.16 -1.00
N LEU A 30 18.62 -6.73 -2.06
CA LEU A 30 17.21 -6.35 -1.97
C LEU A 30 16.32 -7.55 -1.57
N THR A 31 16.60 -8.77 -2.04
CA THR A 31 15.85 -9.95 -1.59
C THR A 31 16.05 -10.28 -0.11
N VAL A 32 17.24 -10.00 0.45
CA VAL A 32 17.51 -10.16 1.89
C VAL A 32 16.63 -9.23 2.75
N SER A 33 16.28 -8.04 2.24
CA SER A 33 15.37 -7.13 2.93
C SER A 33 13.97 -7.73 3.18
N GLY A 34 13.57 -8.74 2.41
CA GLY A 34 12.30 -9.46 2.56
C GLY A 34 12.34 -10.63 3.56
N VAL A 35 13.52 -11.10 3.98
CA VAL A 35 13.66 -12.21 4.95
C VAL A 35 12.92 -11.96 6.27
N PRO A 36 12.95 -10.75 6.85
CA PRO A 36 12.11 -10.36 7.99
C PRO A 36 10.61 -10.67 7.91
N VAL A 37 10.05 -10.86 6.72
CA VAL A 37 8.63 -11.18 6.52
C VAL A 37 8.34 -12.64 6.87
N PHE A 38 9.31 -13.53 6.68
CA PHE A 38 9.14 -14.98 6.81
C PHE A 38 9.73 -15.54 8.10
N VAL A 39 10.56 -14.76 8.80
CA VAL A 39 11.30 -15.21 9.98
C VAL A 39 11.02 -14.26 11.14
N ASP A 40 10.65 -14.85 12.28
CA ASP A 40 10.53 -14.12 13.54
C ASP A 40 11.91 -13.72 14.05
N LEU A 41 12.24 -12.46 13.82
CA LEU A 41 13.46 -11.81 14.28
C LEU A 41 13.09 -10.76 15.31
N GLY A 42 13.89 -10.64 16.38
CA GLY A 42 13.69 -9.55 17.36
C GLY A 42 13.67 -8.17 16.68
N GLU A 43 12.81 -7.26 17.18
CA GLU A 43 12.48 -5.97 16.53
C GLU A 43 13.71 -5.22 16.00
N ARG A 44 14.78 -5.13 16.80
CA ARG A 44 16.00 -4.41 16.45
C ARG A 44 16.73 -5.03 15.25
N ARG A 45 16.87 -6.36 15.22
CA ARG A 45 17.52 -7.08 14.10
C ARG A 45 16.67 -7.00 12.85
N ARG A 46 15.35 -7.10 12.99
CA ARG A 46 14.37 -6.98 11.91
C ARG A 46 14.48 -5.65 11.18
N ARG A 47 14.49 -4.53 11.93
CA ARG A 47 14.68 -3.17 11.38
C ARG A 47 16.02 -3.00 10.70
N TRP A 48 17.08 -3.47 11.35
CA TRP A 48 18.43 -3.29 10.84
C TRP A 48 18.66 -4.07 9.54
N LEU A 49 18.16 -5.31 9.47
CA LEU A 49 18.20 -6.11 8.25
C LEU A 49 17.34 -5.51 7.14
N TYR A 50 16.12 -5.07 7.45
CA TYR A 50 15.25 -4.43 6.47
C TYR A 50 15.89 -3.16 5.91
N TRP A 51 16.16 -2.16 6.75
CA TRP A 51 16.68 -0.87 6.30
C TRP A 51 18.11 -0.99 5.75
N GLY A 52 18.96 -1.77 6.41
CA GLY A 52 20.34 -1.99 5.99
C GLY A 52 20.39 -2.66 4.61
N ALA A 53 19.66 -3.76 4.40
CA ALA A 53 19.66 -4.46 3.12
C ALA A 53 18.93 -3.66 2.02
N PHE A 54 17.83 -2.98 2.35
CA PHE A 54 17.08 -2.21 1.35
C PHE A 54 17.87 -0.98 0.87
N LEU A 55 18.45 -0.20 1.79
CA LEU A 55 19.23 0.99 1.44
C LEU A 55 20.53 0.62 0.73
N SER A 56 21.27 -0.39 1.21
CA SER A 56 22.49 -0.85 0.54
C SER A 56 22.19 -1.46 -0.83
N GLY A 57 21.14 -2.27 -0.97
CA GLY A 57 20.69 -2.81 -2.26
C GLY A 57 20.28 -1.72 -3.24
N THR A 58 19.55 -0.70 -2.79
CA THR A 58 19.16 0.46 -3.62
C THR A 58 20.37 1.27 -4.04
N LEU A 59 21.34 1.49 -3.14
CA LEU A 59 22.57 2.21 -3.44
C LEU A 59 23.43 1.45 -4.45
N LEU A 60 23.58 0.13 -4.29
CA LEU A 60 24.28 -0.73 -5.24
C LEU A 60 23.60 -0.73 -6.60
N MET A 61 22.26 -0.73 -6.64
CA MET A 61 21.49 -0.60 -7.87
C MET A 61 21.71 0.76 -8.55
N ALA A 62 21.69 1.84 -7.78
CA ALA A 62 21.95 3.19 -8.27
C ALA A 62 23.38 3.34 -8.81
N LEU A 63 24.37 2.71 -8.16
CA LEU A 63 25.75 2.65 -8.61
C LEU A 63 25.88 1.81 -9.88
N ALA A 64 25.26 0.63 -9.93
CA ALA A 64 25.21 -0.24 -11.10
C ALA A 64 24.64 0.48 -12.34
N LEU A 65 23.72 1.42 -12.14
CA LEU A 65 23.06 2.20 -13.19
C LEU A 65 23.66 3.60 -13.39
N SER A 66 24.73 3.95 -12.68
CA SER A 66 25.32 5.31 -12.74
C SER A 66 25.94 5.67 -14.08
N TYR A 67 26.38 4.67 -14.87
CA TYR A 67 26.87 4.89 -16.22
C TYR A 67 25.78 5.42 -17.18
N ARG A 68 24.49 5.27 -16.85
CA ARG A 68 23.36 5.85 -17.59
C ARG A 68 23.09 7.33 -17.27
N GLY A 69 23.88 7.89 -16.35
CA GLY A 69 23.81 9.29 -15.92
C GLY A 69 23.30 9.45 -14.49
N TRP A 70 23.61 10.60 -13.90
CA TRP A 70 23.27 10.91 -12.51
C TRP A 70 21.74 10.96 -12.26
N ARG A 71 20.95 11.32 -13.29
CA ARG A 71 19.49 11.38 -13.22
C ARG A 71 18.88 10.00 -12.99
N THR A 72 19.39 8.96 -13.66
CA THR A 72 18.91 7.59 -13.46
C THR A 72 19.27 7.07 -12.07
N SER A 73 20.49 7.35 -11.58
CA SER A 73 20.86 6.99 -10.21
C SER A 73 20.01 7.71 -9.17
N ALA A 74 19.78 9.01 -9.34
CA ALA A 74 18.91 9.79 -8.45
C ALA A 74 17.47 9.26 -8.46
N ALA A 75 16.93 8.95 -9.64
CA ALA A 75 15.59 8.36 -9.77
C ALA A 75 15.48 6.99 -9.08
N VAL A 76 16.51 6.14 -9.19
CA VAL A 76 16.56 4.83 -8.50
C VAL A 76 16.65 5.01 -6.98
N CYS A 77 17.45 5.95 -6.48
CA CYS A 77 17.53 6.23 -5.04
C CYS A 77 16.20 6.75 -4.50
N VAL A 78 15.58 7.73 -5.16
CA VAL A 78 14.30 8.30 -4.74
C VAL A 78 13.18 7.26 -4.85
N GLY A 79 13.09 6.55 -5.98
CA GLY A 79 12.11 5.49 -6.20
C GLY A 79 12.26 4.36 -5.19
N GLY A 80 13.50 3.91 -4.92
CA GLY A 80 13.79 2.89 -3.91
C GLY A 80 13.40 3.36 -2.51
N ALA A 81 13.75 4.59 -2.12
CA ALA A 81 13.35 5.13 -0.82
C ALA A 81 11.82 5.21 -0.67
N ILE A 82 11.10 5.61 -1.72
CA ILE A 82 9.63 5.61 -1.75
C ILE A 82 9.08 4.19 -1.62
N ILE A 83 9.61 3.21 -2.36
CA ILE A 83 9.18 1.81 -2.28
C ILE A 83 9.43 1.24 -0.88
N ALA A 84 10.61 1.49 -0.31
CA ALA A 84 10.95 1.07 1.06
C ALA A 84 9.96 1.66 2.06
N PHE A 85 9.74 2.97 1.97
CA PHE A 85 8.82 3.67 2.85
C PHE A 85 7.39 3.14 2.70
N CYS A 86 6.89 2.97 1.47
CA CYS A 86 5.57 2.40 1.19
C CYS A 86 5.44 0.99 1.77
N PHE A 87 6.43 0.13 1.57
CA PHE A 87 6.42 -1.22 2.13
C PHE A 87 6.39 -1.18 3.67
N ALA A 88 7.27 -0.40 4.30
CA ALA A 88 7.31 -0.24 5.74
C ALA A 88 6.02 0.39 6.29
N PHE A 89 5.40 1.29 5.55
CA PHE A 89 4.15 1.95 5.92
C PHE A 89 2.95 1.01 5.82
N PHE A 90 2.79 0.32 4.68
CA PHE A 90 1.62 -0.51 4.35
C PHE A 90 1.67 -1.92 4.94
N TYR A 91 2.84 -2.57 4.92
CA TYR A 91 2.97 -3.97 5.32
C TYR A 91 3.41 -4.14 6.76
N ASP A 92 4.37 -3.34 7.23
CA ASP A 92 5.06 -3.66 8.48
C ASP A 92 5.50 -2.43 9.25
N SER A 93 4.53 -1.83 9.93
CA SER A 93 4.71 -0.60 10.70
C SER A 93 5.69 -0.71 11.87
N SER A 94 6.06 -1.93 12.28
CA SER A 94 7.13 -2.13 13.26
C SER A 94 8.45 -1.56 12.74
N LEU A 95 8.62 -1.40 11.42
CA LEU A 95 9.81 -0.84 10.78
C LEU A 95 9.91 0.70 10.86
N LEU A 96 8.79 1.40 11.10
CA LEU A 96 8.70 2.86 11.19
C LEU A 96 8.49 3.38 12.62
N LYS A 97 8.77 2.55 13.64
CA LYS A 97 8.62 2.93 15.05
C LYS A 97 9.79 3.85 15.48
N SER A 98 9.45 5.07 15.88
CA SER A 98 10.38 6.03 16.52
C SER A 98 9.91 6.27 17.96
N GLY A 99 10.62 5.69 18.93
CA GLY A 99 10.25 5.76 20.34
C GLY A 99 8.91 5.07 20.65
N THR A 100 8.00 5.78 21.34
CA THR A 100 6.66 5.30 21.71
C THR A 100 5.61 5.46 20.61
N ARG A 101 5.91 6.20 19.53
CA ARG A 101 4.96 6.44 18.43
C ARG A 101 5.31 5.54 17.24
N GLN A 102 4.39 4.63 16.95
CA GLN A 102 4.43 3.80 15.76
C GLN A 102 3.52 4.41 14.70
N ILE A 103 4.11 4.83 13.57
CA ILE A 103 3.36 5.33 12.42
C ILE A 103 2.98 4.10 11.59
N SER A 104 1.72 3.66 11.67
CA SER A 104 1.25 2.45 11.01
C SER A 104 0.09 2.69 10.07
N TYR A 105 0.13 2.04 8.91
CA TYR A 105 -1.06 1.92 8.06
C TYR A 105 -2.06 0.90 8.63
N THR A 106 -1.61 -0.12 9.36
CA THR A 106 -2.44 -1.18 9.95
C THR A 106 -2.56 -1.05 11.47
N VAL A 107 -3.64 -1.60 12.05
CA VAL A 107 -3.82 -1.74 13.49
C VAL A 107 -2.75 -2.69 14.04
N GLN A 108 -2.17 -2.33 15.19
CA GLN A 108 -1.14 -3.14 15.83
C GLN A 108 -1.69 -4.54 16.16
N PRO A 109 -0.86 -5.61 16.06
CA PRO A 109 -1.32 -6.98 16.33
C PRO A 109 -2.04 -7.12 17.68
N GLU A 110 -1.53 -6.43 18.71
CA GLU A 110 -2.08 -6.38 20.08
C GLU A 110 -3.46 -5.74 20.15
N GLN A 111 -3.77 -4.81 19.24
CA GLN A 111 -5.02 -4.05 19.18
C GLN A 111 -6.04 -4.66 18.21
N ARG A 112 -5.66 -5.64 17.37
CA ARG A 112 -6.58 -6.30 16.43
C ARG A 112 -7.74 -7.03 17.12
N PRO A 113 -7.57 -7.73 18.27
CA PRO A 113 -8.67 -8.44 18.92
C PRO A 113 -9.78 -7.51 19.42
N THR A 114 -9.45 -6.25 19.72
CA THR A 114 -10.38 -5.24 20.25
C THR A 114 -10.83 -4.24 19.18
N ALA A 115 -10.33 -4.36 17.94
CA ALA A 115 -10.65 -3.43 16.87
C ALA A 115 -12.11 -3.60 16.42
N SER A 116 -12.89 -2.52 16.55
CA SER A 116 -14.27 -2.51 16.08
C SER A 116 -14.34 -2.83 14.58
N PRO A 117 -15.25 -3.73 14.15
CA PRO A 117 -15.52 -3.99 12.74
C PRO A 117 -15.94 -2.74 11.96
N ALA A 118 -16.42 -1.69 12.63
CA ALA A 118 -16.78 -0.40 12.05
C ALA A 118 -15.56 0.52 11.81
N ASP A 119 -14.47 0.33 12.55
CA ASP A 119 -13.29 1.20 12.50
C ASP A 119 -12.14 0.61 11.67
N THR A 120 -12.31 -0.62 11.18
CA THR A 120 -11.31 -1.32 10.37
C THR A 120 -11.89 -2.04 9.15
N TYR A 121 -11.14 -2.03 8.06
CA TYR A 121 -11.28 -2.97 6.95
C TYR A 121 -10.51 -4.26 7.25
N LEU A 122 -11.15 -5.40 7.04
CA LEU A 122 -10.61 -6.75 7.30
C LEU A 122 -10.07 -6.99 8.73
N GLY A 123 -10.44 -6.14 9.71
CA GLY A 123 -9.89 -6.22 11.07
C GLY A 123 -8.44 -5.76 11.20
N VAL A 124 -7.86 -5.19 10.13
CA VAL A 124 -6.41 -4.90 10.05
C VAL A 124 -6.14 -3.46 9.63
N VAL A 125 -6.91 -2.88 8.71
CA VAL A 125 -6.62 -1.55 8.18
C VAL A 125 -7.59 -0.54 8.81
N PRO A 126 -7.14 0.46 9.59
CA PRO A 126 -7.97 1.56 10.06
C PRO A 126 -8.66 2.25 8.90
N VAL A 127 -9.95 2.53 9.07
CA VAL A 127 -10.80 3.15 8.05
C VAL A 127 -10.22 4.48 7.57
N ARG A 128 -9.71 5.30 8.49
CA ARG A 128 -9.07 6.59 8.15
C ARG A 128 -7.88 6.40 7.22
N ASN A 129 -7.03 5.41 7.49
CA ASN A 129 -5.84 5.14 6.70
C ASN A 129 -6.23 4.61 5.31
N HIS A 130 -7.17 3.68 5.25
CA HIS A 130 -7.71 3.15 3.99
C HIS A 130 -8.22 4.27 3.08
N TRP A 131 -9.07 5.16 3.60
CA TRP A 131 -9.65 6.24 2.80
C TRP A 131 -8.64 7.30 2.39
N TRP A 132 -7.60 7.57 3.18
CA TRP A 132 -6.49 8.41 2.74
C TRP A 132 -5.64 7.76 1.64
N LEU A 133 -5.40 6.45 1.71
CA LEU A 133 -4.75 5.70 0.62
C LEU A 133 -5.58 5.81 -0.66
N VAL A 134 -6.89 5.57 -0.58
CA VAL A 134 -7.78 5.67 -1.75
C VAL A 134 -7.78 7.08 -2.31
N ALA A 135 -7.86 8.12 -1.47
CA ALA A 135 -7.84 9.51 -1.91
C ALA A 135 -6.52 9.89 -2.60
N VAL A 136 -5.38 9.66 -1.94
CA VAL A 136 -4.06 9.99 -2.48
C VAL A 136 -3.74 9.15 -3.72
N GLY A 137 -4.05 7.85 -3.69
CA GLY A 137 -3.90 6.95 -4.82
C GLY A 137 -4.72 7.39 -6.02
N SER A 138 -5.98 7.79 -5.81
CA SER A 138 -6.84 8.31 -6.88
C SER A 138 -6.28 9.59 -7.49
N CYS A 139 -5.78 10.52 -6.67
CA CYS A 139 -5.10 11.73 -7.16
C CYS A 139 -3.83 11.38 -7.96
N GLY A 140 -3.03 10.42 -7.47
CA GLY A 140 -1.84 9.94 -8.15
C GLY A 140 -2.15 9.32 -9.52
N PHE A 141 -3.20 8.52 -9.62
CA PHE A 141 -3.65 7.95 -10.89
C PHE A 141 -4.20 9.03 -11.83
N ALA A 142 -5.03 9.95 -11.35
CA ALA A 142 -5.54 11.07 -12.13
C ALA A 142 -4.40 11.94 -12.70
N TYR A 143 -3.39 12.22 -11.87
CA TYR A 143 -2.21 12.95 -12.29
C TYR A 143 -1.35 12.15 -13.28
N GLY A 144 -1.21 10.84 -13.07
CA GLY A 144 -0.54 9.95 -14.03
C GLY A 144 -1.21 9.95 -15.40
N ILE A 145 -2.55 9.83 -15.44
CA ILE A 145 -3.35 9.93 -16.66
C ILE A 145 -3.13 11.30 -17.32
N TYR A 146 -3.12 12.38 -16.54
CA TYR A 146 -2.87 13.72 -17.06
C TYR A 146 -1.48 13.86 -17.73
N LEU A 147 -0.43 13.29 -17.13
CA LEU A 147 0.94 13.44 -17.62
C LEU A 147 1.27 12.54 -18.81
N VAL A 148 0.88 11.27 -18.76
CA VAL A 148 1.34 10.24 -19.71
C VAL A 148 0.18 9.55 -20.45
N GLY A 149 -1.06 9.94 -20.18
CA GLY A 149 -2.24 9.31 -20.77
C GLY A 149 -2.50 7.90 -20.25
N TRP A 150 -3.28 7.13 -21.02
CA TRP A 150 -3.66 5.75 -20.73
C TRP A 150 -2.57 4.75 -21.13
N ALA A 151 -1.39 4.86 -20.50
CA ALA A 151 -0.36 3.84 -20.59
C ALA A 151 -0.81 2.53 -19.91
N TRP A 152 -0.32 1.38 -20.39
CA TRP A 152 -0.76 0.07 -19.89
C TRP A 152 -0.56 -0.11 -18.38
N GLN A 153 0.50 0.45 -17.80
CA GLN A 153 0.74 0.44 -16.35
C GLN A 153 -0.32 1.22 -15.58
N ILE A 154 -0.74 2.36 -16.13
CA ILE A 154 -1.82 3.19 -15.55
C ILE A 154 -3.14 2.43 -15.66
N THR A 155 -3.43 1.82 -16.81
CA THR A 155 -4.63 1.03 -17.03
C THR A 155 -4.77 -0.12 -16.02
N ILE A 156 -3.71 -0.91 -15.81
CA ILE A 156 -3.70 -1.99 -14.81
C ILE A 156 -3.89 -1.43 -13.39
N SER A 157 -3.22 -0.33 -13.08
CA SER A 157 -3.30 0.29 -11.74
C SER A 157 -4.70 0.83 -11.45
N VAL A 158 -5.34 1.47 -12.42
CA VAL A 158 -6.73 1.93 -12.33
C VAL A 158 -7.67 0.74 -12.19
N ALA A 159 -7.50 -0.33 -12.97
CA ALA A 159 -8.31 -1.54 -12.85
C ALA A 159 -8.22 -2.15 -11.44
N ALA A 160 -7.01 -2.25 -10.87
CA ALA A 160 -6.83 -2.69 -9.48
C ALA A 160 -7.52 -1.75 -8.48
N GLY A 161 -7.43 -0.43 -8.70
CA GLY A 161 -8.13 0.57 -7.89
C GLY A 161 -9.67 0.45 -7.96
N VAL A 162 -10.22 0.13 -9.13
CA VAL A 162 -11.66 -0.13 -9.31
C VAL A 162 -12.10 -1.36 -8.52
N VAL A 163 -11.33 -2.46 -8.58
CA VAL A 163 -11.60 -3.66 -7.79
C VAL A 163 -11.55 -3.36 -6.30
N LEU A 164 -10.52 -2.63 -5.83
CA LEU A 164 -10.42 -2.23 -4.44
C LEU A 164 -11.63 -1.40 -3.99
N ALA A 165 -12.06 -0.44 -4.81
CA ALA A 165 -13.24 0.38 -4.54
C ALA A 165 -14.53 -0.47 -4.46
N ALA A 166 -14.70 -1.43 -5.37
CA ALA A 166 -15.84 -2.35 -5.34
C ALA A 166 -15.83 -3.21 -4.06
N VAL A 167 -14.68 -3.77 -3.68
CA VAL A 167 -14.54 -4.58 -2.46
C VAL A 167 -14.86 -3.75 -1.21
N SER A 168 -14.35 -2.52 -1.13
CA SER A 168 -14.65 -1.62 -0.01
C SER A 168 -16.13 -1.24 0.06
N GLY A 169 -16.75 -0.95 -1.09
CA GLY A 169 -18.19 -0.65 -1.17
C GLY A 169 -19.04 -1.84 -0.76
N TRP A 170 -18.67 -3.04 -1.23
CA TRP A 170 -19.32 -4.29 -0.85
C TRP A 170 -19.21 -4.55 0.65
N ASP A 171 -18.02 -4.45 1.24
CA ASP A 171 -17.82 -4.66 2.68
C ASP A 171 -18.63 -3.66 3.53
N ASP A 172 -18.63 -2.38 3.14
CA ASP A 172 -19.44 -1.35 3.81
C ASP A 172 -20.94 -1.65 3.69
N GLY A 173 -21.39 -2.11 2.51
CA GLY A 173 -22.80 -2.43 2.24
C GLY A 173 -23.28 -3.68 2.97
N VAL A 174 -22.50 -4.77 2.96
CA VAL A 174 -22.83 -6.03 3.66
C VAL A 174 -22.95 -5.80 5.17
N ARG A 175 -22.10 -4.92 5.73
CA ARG A 175 -22.10 -4.61 7.16
C ARG A 175 -23.11 -3.54 7.56
N GLY A 176 -23.90 -3.01 6.60
CA GLY A 176 -24.86 -1.93 6.86
C GLY A 176 -24.21 -0.63 7.36
N LEU A 177 -22.92 -0.42 7.07
CA LEU A 177 -22.19 0.75 7.50
C LEU A 177 -22.51 1.95 6.59
N PRO A 178 -22.39 3.20 7.08
CA PRO A 178 -22.61 4.37 6.24
C PRO A 178 -21.57 4.43 5.13
N ILE A 179 -21.92 5.10 4.01
CA ILE A 179 -21.01 5.34 2.88
C ILE A 179 -19.67 5.90 3.38
N ALA A 180 -18.60 5.29 2.91
CA ALA A 180 -17.22 5.55 3.27
C ALA A 180 -16.96 5.58 4.79
N ARG A 181 -17.80 4.90 5.57
CA ARG A 181 -17.77 4.90 7.04
C ARG A 181 -17.61 6.31 7.62
N ARG A 182 -18.29 7.29 7.01
CA ARG A 182 -18.26 8.74 7.34
C ARG A 182 -16.95 9.48 7.04
N GLN A 183 -15.99 8.90 6.32
CA GLN A 183 -14.79 9.59 5.83
C GLN A 183 -15.11 10.49 4.62
N ARG A 184 -15.98 11.48 4.83
CA ARG A 184 -16.58 12.31 3.77
C ARG A 184 -15.55 13.09 2.97
N VAL A 185 -14.55 13.68 3.65
CA VAL A 185 -13.52 14.51 3.00
C VAL A 185 -12.71 13.66 2.02
N GLN A 186 -12.23 12.51 2.46
CA GLN A 186 -11.44 11.60 1.63
C GLN A 186 -12.27 11.00 0.50
N PHE A 187 -13.52 10.65 0.78
CA PHE A 187 -14.46 10.16 -0.24
C PHE A 187 -14.71 11.21 -1.33
N VAL A 188 -14.90 12.48 -0.96
CA VAL A 188 -15.07 13.59 -1.93
C VAL A 188 -13.81 13.77 -2.77
N ILE A 189 -12.62 13.79 -2.15
CA ILE A 189 -11.34 13.90 -2.89
C ILE A 189 -11.20 12.74 -3.88
N ALA A 190 -11.41 11.50 -3.44
CA ALA A 190 -11.33 10.32 -4.29
C ALA A 190 -12.37 10.38 -5.44
N SER A 191 -13.59 10.83 -5.15
CA SER A 191 -14.66 10.97 -6.13
C SER A 191 -14.30 11.99 -7.22
N LEU A 192 -13.78 13.16 -6.83
CA LEU A 192 -13.34 14.18 -7.79
C LEU A 192 -12.16 13.69 -8.64
N ALA A 193 -11.16 13.06 -8.02
CA ALA A 193 -10.04 12.49 -8.75
C ALA A 193 -10.48 11.38 -9.72
N SER A 194 -11.54 10.63 -9.37
CA SER A 194 -12.07 9.56 -10.21
C SER A 194 -12.62 10.02 -11.56
N ILE A 195 -12.93 11.31 -11.74
CA ILE A 195 -13.44 11.85 -13.00
C ILE A 195 -12.44 11.59 -14.15
N MET A 196 -11.13 11.71 -13.89
CA MET A 196 -10.09 11.39 -14.88
C MET A 196 -10.01 9.90 -15.22
N MET A 197 -10.56 9.05 -14.36
CA MET A 197 -10.67 7.59 -14.53
C MET A 197 -12.09 7.20 -15.01
N PHE A 198 -12.79 8.10 -15.71
CA PHE A 198 -14.18 7.92 -16.16
C PHE A 198 -15.17 7.62 -15.03
N ALA A 199 -14.89 8.11 -13.81
CA ALA A 199 -15.61 7.83 -12.58
C ALA A 199 -15.73 6.33 -12.23
N LEU A 200 -14.93 5.45 -12.86
CA LEU A 200 -15.05 3.99 -12.69
C LEU A 200 -14.89 3.54 -11.22
N PRO A 201 -13.89 4.01 -10.44
CA PRO A 201 -13.79 3.62 -9.04
C PRO A 201 -15.01 4.04 -8.20
N LEU A 202 -15.54 5.24 -8.45
CA LEU A 202 -16.72 5.75 -7.73
C LEU A 202 -17.97 4.93 -8.05
N VAL A 203 -18.23 4.69 -9.33
CA VAL A 203 -19.37 3.89 -9.78
C VAL A 203 -19.27 2.47 -9.23
N ALA A 204 -18.08 1.86 -9.28
CA ALA A 204 -17.86 0.52 -8.74
C ALA A 204 -18.11 0.45 -7.23
N TYR A 205 -17.63 1.42 -6.46
CA TYR A 205 -17.90 1.51 -5.02
C TYR A 205 -19.40 1.60 -4.73
N LEU A 206 -20.10 2.53 -5.38
CA LEU A 206 -21.53 2.77 -5.13
C LEU A 206 -22.40 1.59 -5.59
N ALA A 207 -22.09 1.00 -6.75
CA ALA A 207 -22.80 -0.15 -7.27
C ALA A 207 -22.64 -1.36 -6.33
N ALA A 208 -21.41 -1.62 -5.86
CA ALA A 208 -21.14 -2.69 -4.92
C ALA A 208 -21.80 -2.44 -3.55
N TYR A 209 -21.79 -1.21 -3.05
CA TYR A 209 -22.45 -0.82 -1.80
C TYR A 209 -23.97 -1.04 -1.87
N CYS A 210 -24.62 -0.53 -2.91
CA CYS A 210 -26.06 -0.70 -3.13
C CYS A 210 -26.43 -2.16 -3.36
N GLY A 211 -25.62 -2.90 -4.13
CA GLY A 211 -25.80 -4.32 -4.38
C GLY A 211 -25.73 -5.15 -3.10
N ALA A 212 -24.68 -4.96 -2.31
CA ALA A 212 -24.48 -5.63 -1.03
C ALA A 212 -25.61 -5.35 -0.03
N LYS A 213 -26.10 -4.10 0.01
CA LYS A 213 -27.23 -3.72 0.88
C LYS A 213 -28.54 -4.41 0.47
N LYS A 214 -28.73 -4.64 -0.84
CA LYS A 214 -29.94 -5.28 -1.38
C LYS A 214 -29.92 -6.81 -1.22
N TRP A 215 -28.73 -7.42 -1.17
CA TRP A 215 -28.55 -8.87 -1.04
C TRP A 215 -27.74 -9.19 0.23
N PRO A 216 -28.31 -8.97 1.43
CA PRO A 216 -27.63 -9.32 2.66
C PRO A 216 -27.37 -10.82 2.68
N ILE A 217 -26.10 -11.20 2.68
CA ILE A 217 -25.69 -12.59 2.93
C ILE A 217 -25.98 -12.85 4.41
N ASP A 218 -26.99 -13.66 4.68
CA ASP A 218 -27.32 -14.12 6.03
C ASP A 218 -26.14 -14.96 6.55
N ARG A 219 -25.19 -14.30 7.24
CA ARG A 219 -24.14 -14.98 7.98
C ARG A 219 -24.78 -15.57 9.21
N GLY A 220 -25.36 -16.77 9.03
CA GLY A 220 -26.09 -17.49 10.05
C GLY A 220 -25.37 -17.54 11.40
N ARG A 221 -26.15 -17.28 12.44
CA ARG A 221 -26.05 -17.78 13.83
C ARG A 221 -24.87 -18.73 14.13
N HIS A 222 -23.64 -18.23 14.22
CA HIS A 222 -22.52 -18.99 14.80
C HIS A 222 -21.64 -18.11 15.71
N THR A 223 -22.26 -17.38 16.63
CA THR A 223 -21.63 -16.97 17.91
C THR A 223 -22.72 -16.99 18.98
N GLY A 224 -23.25 -18.19 19.21
CA GLY A 224 -24.20 -18.49 20.27
C GLY A 224 -23.64 -19.55 21.21
N HIS A 225 -22.42 -19.36 21.71
CA HIS A 225 -22.03 -19.98 22.97
C HIS A 225 -22.19 -18.91 24.06
N ARG A 226 -23.43 -18.75 24.50
CA ARG A 226 -23.69 -18.37 25.89
C ARG A 226 -23.16 -19.53 26.71
N GLU A 227 -22.11 -19.30 27.48
CA GLU A 227 -21.82 -20.17 28.61
C GLU A 227 -23.05 -20.18 29.54
N PRO A 228 -23.62 -21.33 29.87
CA PRO A 228 -24.60 -21.44 30.93
C PRO A 228 -23.86 -21.60 32.26
N GLY A 229 -24.15 -20.73 33.23
CA GLY A 229 -23.96 -21.07 34.63
C GLY A 229 -23.24 -20.03 35.46
N GLY A 230 -23.98 -19.00 35.87
CA GLY A 230 -23.71 -18.40 37.17
C GLY A 230 -24.06 -19.39 38.28
N LEU A 231 -23.11 -19.62 39.18
CA LEU A 231 -23.34 -19.99 40.58
C LEU A 231 -22.84 -18.76 41.34
N ARG A 232 -23.68 -17.77 41.65
CA ARG A 232 -24.51 -17.66 42.86
C ARG A 232 -23.78 -18.13 44.11
N ASP A 233 -23.33 -17.13 44.85
CA ASP A 233 -23.08 -17.16 46.28
C ASP A 233 -24.28 -17.77 47.02
N THR A 234 -24.00 -18.76 47.87
CA THR A 234 -24.76 -19.04 49.10
C THR A 234 -23.79 -19.65 50.11
N GLU A 235 -23.59 -18.89 51.19
CA GLU A 235 -23.22 -19.27 52.57
C GLU A 235 -21.84 -19.91 52.84
#